data_AF-A0AAE3ZRR9-F1
#
_entry.id   AF-A0AAE3ZRR9-F1
#
_cell.length_a   1.000
_cell.length_b   1.000
_cell.length_c   1.000
_cell.angle_alpha   90.00
_cell.angle_beta   90.00
_cell.angle_gamma   90.00
#
_symmetry.space_group_name_H-M   'P 1'
#
loop_
_entity.id
_entity.type
_entity.pdbx_description
1 polymer ?
#
loop_
_entity_poly.entity_id
_entity_poly.type
_entity_poly.pdbx_seq_one_letter_code
_entity_poly.pdbx_strand_id
1 'polypeptide(L)' 'MTTDVVLDEPTEIYTAYFHTVQELTEALTAADTLGLGVRVESYTVTPEDDPDAQTTEFKFTLLAEQPVHSEEA' A
#
# COMPACT_ATOMS: atom_id res chain seq x y z
N MET A 1 -20.32 19.60 -20.97
CA MET A 1 -18.88 19.57 -20.66
C MET A 1 -18.70 18.57 -19.54
N THR A 2 -18.30 17.34 -19.87
CA THR A 2 -17.88 16.37 -18.85
C THR A 2 -16.50 16.78 -18.42
N THR A 3 -16.36 17.25 -17.18
CA THR A 3 -15.05 17.45 -16.56
C THR A 3 -14.51 16.06 -16.29
N ASP A 4 -13.54 15.64 -17.11
CA ASP A 4 -12.71 14.49 -16.84
C ASP A 4 -11.88 14.83 -15.59
N VAL A 5 -12.26 14.27 -14.44
CA VAL A 5 -11.49 14.42 -13.21
C VAL A 5 -10.27 13.53 -13.40
N VAL A 6 -9.17 14.11 -13.87
CA VAL A 6 -7.87 13.46 -13.79
C VAL A 6 -7.53 13.39 -12.30
N LEU A 7 -7.85 12.26 -11.68
CA LEU A 7 -7.33 11.90 -10.37
C LEU A 7 -5.82 11.78 -10.54
N ASP A 8 -5.09 12.80 -10.09
CA ASP A 8 -3.63 12.76 -10.01
C ASP A 8 -3.28 11.61 -9.07
N GLU A 9 -2.94 10.45 -9.65
CA GLU A 9 -2.60 9.28 -8.85
C GLU A 9 -1.32 9.60 -8.07
N PRO A 10 -1.31 9.42 -6.74
CA PRO A 10 -0.16 9.80 -5.93
C PRO A 10 1.08 9.07 -6.44
N THR A 11 2.16 9.82 -6.67
CA THR A 11 3.37 9.26 -7.29
C THR A 11 3.96 8.15 -6.41
N GLU A 12 4.01 6.93 -6.94
CA GLU A 12 4.61 5.78 -6.26
C GLU A 12 6.14 5.89 -6.27
N ILE A 13 6.77 5.85 -5.09
CA ILE A 13 8.22 5.95 -4.94
C ILE A 13 8.85 4.56 -4.76
N TYR A 14 8.16 3.68 -4.04
CA TYR A 14 8.73 2.42 -3.60
C TYR A 14 7.63 1.39 -3.33
N THR A 15 7.87 0.12 -3.65
CA THR A 15 6.98 -0.99 -3.34
C THR A 15 7.76 -2.10 -2.66
N ALA A 16 7.22 -2.63 -1.57
CA ALA A 16 7.72 -3.80 -0.85
C ALA A 16 6.60 -4.77 -0.54
N TYR A 17 6.98 -6.03 -0.29
CA TYR A 17 6.07 -7.09 0.11
C TYR A 17 6.49 -7.60 1.47
N PHE A 18 5.53 -7.75 2.37
CA PHE A 18 5.73 -8.23 3.74
C PHE A 18 4.87 -9.46 3.99
N HIS A 19 5.38 -10.41 4.78
CA HIS A 19 4.64 -11.62 5.15
C HIS A 19 4.15 -11.58 6.60
N THR A 20 4.54 -10.58 7.37
CA THR A 20 4.09 -10.38 8.75
C THR A 20 3.54 -8.98 8.97
N VAL A 21 2.57 -8.87 9.89
CA VAL A 21 2.02 -7.58 10.33
C VAL A 21 3.09 -6.74 11.04
N GLN A 22 4.08 -7.37 11.67
CA GLN A 22 5.15 -6.68 12.38
C GLN A 22 6.01 -5.87 11.41
N GLU A 23 6.50 -6.50 10.34
CA GLU A 23 7.32 -5.82 9.31
C GLU A 23 6.54 -4.67 8.64
N LEU A 24 5.26 -4.91 8.33
CA LEU A 24 4.38 -3.88 7.79
C LEU A 24 4.24 -2.68 8.74
N THR A 25 4.08 -2.94 10.05
CA THR A 25 3.93 -1.88 11.07
C THR A 25 5.19 -1.04 11.20
N GLU A 26 6.37 -1.66 11.10
CA GLU A 26 7.66 -0.96 11.11
C GLU A 26 7.79 -0.03 9.90
N ALA A 27 7.43 -0.51 8.70
CA ALA A 27 7.43 0.29 7.48
C ALA A 27 6.43 1.45 7.53
N LEU A 28 5.22 1.20 8.05
CA LEU A 28 4.20 2.24 8.25
C LEU A 28 4.68 3.33 9.20
N THR A 29 5.30 2.96 10.31
CA THR A 29 5.85 3.91 11.30
C THR A 29 6.96 4.75 10.70
N ALA A 30 7.83 4.14 9.88
CA ALA A 30 8.88 4.86 9.17
C ALA A 30 8.31 5.87 8.16
N ALA A 31 7.30 5.46 7.38
CA ALA A 31 6.64 6.36 6.43
C ALA A 31 5.93 7.53 7.11
N ASP A 32 5.24 7.27 8.22
CA ASP A 32 4.60 8.31 9.05
C ASP A 32 5.63 9.32 9.60
N THR A 33 6.76 8.82 10.11
CA THR A 33 7.87 9.67 10.60
C THR A 33 8.43 10.58 9.50
N LEU A 34 8.41 10.12 8.26
CA LEU A 34 8.88 10.87 7.09
C LEU A 34 7.79 11.75 6.46
N GLY A 35 6.54 11.69 6.93
CA GLY A 35 5.40 12.42 6.38
C GLY A 35 4.99 11.95 4.99
N LEU A 36 5.28 10.70 4.63
CA LEU A 36 5.00 10.13 3.31
C LEU A 36 3.61 9.49 3.26
N GLY A 37 3.02 9.45 2.08
CA GLY A 37 1.81 8.70 1.85
C GLY A 37 2.09 7.20 1.77
N VAL A 38 1.10 6.39 2.12
CA VAL A 38 1.19 4.93 2.03
C VAL A 38 -0.09 4.36 1.44
N ARG A 39 0.06 3.29 0.67
CA ARG A 39 -1.03 2.41 0.24
C ARG A 39 -0.66 1.00 0.64
N VAL A 40 -1.57 0.30 1.30
CA VAL A 40 -1.37 -1.10 1.72
C VAL A 40 -2.48 -1.95 1.13
N GLU A 41 -2.08 -3.03 0.48
CA GLU A 41 -2.99 -4.02 -0.09
C GLU A 41 -2.63 -5.39 0.51
N SER A 42 -3.63 -6.15 0.95
CA SER A 42 -3.43 -7.49 1.51
C SER A 42 -3.96 -8.54 0.55
N TYR A 43 -3.16 -9.58 0.28
CA TYR A 43 -3.54 -10.69 -0.59
C TYR A 43 -3.29 -12.01 0.12
N THR A 44 -4.13 -13.00 -0.18
CA THR A 44 -3.82 -14.40 0.14
C THR A 44 -3.01 -14.97 -1.01
N VAL A 45 -1.82 -15.48 -0.72
CA VAL A 45 -0.95 -16.14 -1.69
C VAL A 45 -0.76 -17.60 -1.31
N THR A 46 -0.76 -18.45 -2.32
CA THR A 46 -0.44 -19.88 -2.20
C THR A 46 1.00 -20.06 -2.66
N PRO A 47 1.93 -20.46 -1.79
CA PRO A 47 3.33 -20.64 -2.17
C PRO A 47 3.47 -21.81 -3.15
N GLU A 48 4.36 -21.68 -4.13
CA GLU A 48 4.58 -22.72 -5.16
C GLU A 48 5.08 -24.04 -4.55
N ASP A 49 5.82 -23.96 -3.44
CA ASP A 49 6.40 -25.12 -2.75
C ASP A 49 5.40 -25.89 -1.87
N ASP A 50 4.28 -25.27 -1.47
CA ASP A 50 3.27 -25.91 -0.61
C ASP A 50 1.86 -25.44 -1.03
N PRO A 51 1.21 -26.16 -1.98
CA PRO A 51 -0.06 -25.72 -2.57
C PRO A 51 -1.25 -25.79 -1.60
N ASP A 52 -1.09 -26.44 -0.45
CA ASP A 52 -2.10 -26.53 0.61
C ASP A 52 -1.94 -25.40 1.66
N ALA A 53 -0.78 -24.73 1.69
CA ALA A 53 -0.56 -23.55 2.52
C ALA A 53 -1.22 -22.32 1.91
N GLN A 54 -1.82 -21.49 2.78
CA GLN A 54 -2.24 -20.15 2.44
C GLN A 54 -1.51 -19.20 3.38
N THR A 55 -0.78 -18.24 2.82
CA THR A 55 -0.13 -17.19 3.59
C THR A 55 -0.66 -15.83 3.17
N THR A 56 -0.66 -14.89 4.11
CA THR A 56 -1.03 -13.51 3.85
C THR A 56 0.22 -12.75 3.43
N GLU A 57 0.11 -12.03 2.33
CA GLU A 57 1.13 -11.08 1.88
C GLU A 57 0.55 -9.66 1.90
N PHE A 58 1.36 -8.71 2.32
CA PHE A 58 1.03 -7.29 2.33
C PHE A 58 1.91 -6.58 1.33
N LYS A 59 1.31 -6.05 0.26
CA LYS A 59 1.98 -5.12 -0.63
C LYS A 59 1.89 -3.73 -0.02
N PHE A 60 3.05 -3.16 0.27
CA PHE A 60 3.21 -1.82 0.77
C PHE A 60 3.76 -0.94 -0.34
N THR A 61 3.05 0.14 -0.66
CA THR A 61 3.49 1.16 -1.60
C THR A 61 3.67 2.48 -0.87
N LEU A 62 4.87 3.06 -1.00
CA LEU A 62 5.21 4.39 -0.54
C LEU A 62 4.84 5.41 -1.61
N LEU A 63 4.19 6.49 -1.20
CA LEU A 63 3.74 7.56 -2.06
C LEU A 63 4.50 8.85 -1.71
N ALA A 64 4.86 9.64 -2.73
CA ALA A 64 5.54 10.91 -2.54
C ALA A 64 4.73 11.92 -1.75
N GLU A 65 3.42 11.78 -1.82
CA GLU A 65 2.46 12.67 -1.19
C GLU A 65 1.39 11.84 -0.50
N GLN A 66 0.85 12.36 0.59
CA GLN A 66 -0.27 11.71 1.26
C GLN A 66 -1.48 11.69 0.33
N PRO A 67 -2.17 10.55 0.19
CA PRO A 67 -3.36 10.48 -0.63
C PRO A 67 -4.38 11.48 -0.09
N VAL A 68 -4.88 12.36 -0.97
CA VAL A 68 -5.88 13.35 -0.60
C VAL A 68 -7.17 12.60 -0.27
N HIS A 69 -7.59 12.63 0.99
CA HIS A 69 -8.91 12.15 1.36
C HIS A 69 -9.94 13.16 0.88
N SER A 70 -10.56 12.93 -0.28
CA SER A 70 -11.73 13.67 -0.68
C SER A 70 -12.93 13.15 0.10
N GLU A 71 -13.28 13.80 1.21
CA GLU A 71 -14.61 13.66 1.81
C GLU A 71 -15.62 14.30 0.85
N GLU A 72 -16.24 13.50 -0.02
CA GLU A 72 -17.48 13.90 -0.68
C GLU A 72 -18.60 13.91 0.38
N ALA A 73 -19.08 15.11 0.72
CA ALA A 73 -20.16 15.37 1.66
C ALA A 73 -21.55 15.29 1.03
#